data_AF-A0A948QZG6-F1
#
_entry.id   AF-A0A948QZG6-F1
#
_cell.length_a   1.000
_cell.length_b   1.000
_cell.length_c   1.000
_cell.angle_alpha   90.00
_cell.angle_beta   90.00
_cell.angle_gamma   90.00
#
_symmetry.space_group_name_H-M   'P 1'
#
loop_
_entity.id
_entity.type
_entity.pdbx_description
1 polymer ?
#
loop_
_entity_poly.entity_id
_entity_poly.type
_entity_poly.pdbx_seq_one_letter_code
_entity_poly.pdbx_strand_id
1 'polypeptide(L)'
;MFFNQDFKKKPRAGQIFMALVFFMLANAFWLKIESEVVYVILPIIWIFTERHFKIDTKITIISGLFFLFLCAVFMLINETLASGLAAWAFLLLLSGTATMIFQKRAEF
;
A
#
# COMPACT_ATOMS: atom_id res chain seq x y z
N MET A 1 24.94 34.18 -12.05
CA MET A 1 24.11 32.99 -12.31
C MET A 1 23.81 32.34 -10.97
N PHE A 2 22.57 32.46 -10.49
CA PHE A 2 22.10 31.72 -9.32
C PHE A 2 22.04 30.24 -9.72
N PHE A 3 22.95 29.44 -9.18
CA PHE A 3 22.86 28.00 -9.33
C PHE A 3 21.60 27.52 -8.63
N ASN A 4 20.66 27.10 -9.48
CA ASN A 4 19.48 26.35 -9.15
C ASN A 4 19.92 25.14 -8.30
N GLN A 5 19.82 25.26 -6.98
CA GLN A 5 19.90 24.10 -6.11
C GLN A 5 18.63 23.30 -6.35
N ASP A 6 18.68 22.46 -7.37
CA ASP A 6 17.68 21.44 -7.61
C ASP A 6 17.46 20.71 -6.29
N PHE A 7 16.26 20.92 -5.77
CA PHE A 7 15.73 20.31 -4.57
C PHE A 7 15.84 18.78 -4.71
N LYS A 8 16.96 18.19 -4.32
CA LYS A 8 17.04 16.78 -3.91
C LYS A 8 16.29 16.63 -2.57
N LYS A 9 15.01 17.04 -2.55
CA LYS A 9 14.09 16.68 -1.48
C LYS A 9 13.89 15.18 -1.61
N LYS A 10 14.59 14.42 -0.77
CA LYS A 10 14.30 12.99 -0.58
C LYS A 10 12.77 12.86 -0.47
N PRO A 11 12.13 12.01 -1.29
CA PRO A 11 10.69 11.85 -1.23
C PRO A 11 10.33 11.48 0.21
N ARG A 12 9.42 12.27 0.80
CA ARG A 12 8.96 12.00 2.17
C ARG A 12 8.21 10.66 2.15
N ALA A 13 8.36 9.85 3.19
CA ALA A 13 7.72 8.52 3.27
C ALA A 13 6.22 8.55 2.92
N GLY A 14 5.51 9.63 3.32
CA GLY A 14 4.10 9.84 2.97
C GLY A 14 3.82 10.05 1.48
N GLN A 15 4.74 10.62 0.71
CA GLN A 15 4.56 10.80 -0.75
C GLN A 15 4.66 9.47 -1.50
N ILE A 16 5.58 8.60 -1.08
CA ILE A 16 5.76 7.27 -1.69
C ILE A 16 4.60 6.37 -1.32
N PHE A 17 4.16 6.44 -0.06
CA PHE A 17 2.95 5.76 0.39
C PHE A 17 1.72 6.18 -0.43
N MET A 18 1.51 7.49 -0.60
CA MET A 18 0.41 8.00 -1.44
C MET A 18 0.54 7.55 -2.90
N ALA A 19 1.75 7.54 -3.45
CA ALA A 19 1.99 7.05 -4.81
C ALA A 19 1.65 5.55 -4.95
N LEU A 20 1.98 4.72 -3.95
CA LEU A 20 1.61 3.31 -3.94
C LEU A 20 0.12 3.09 -3.79
N VAL A 21 -0.55 3.83 -2.89
CA VAL A 21 -2.01 3.77 -2.75
C VAL A 21 -2.69 4.18 -4.06
N PHE A 22 -2.20 5.24 -4.71
CA PHE A 22 -2.71 5.68 -6.00
C PHE A 22 -2.46 4.64 -7.10
N PHE A 23 -1.30 3.97 -7.08
CA PHE A 23 -1.00 2.88 -7.99
C PHE A 23 -1.93 1.67 -7.78
N MET A 24 -2.22 1.30 -6.53
CA MET A 24 -3.18 0.23 -6.19
C MET A 24 -4.59 0.57 -6.67
N LEU A 25 -5.04 1.82 -6.45
CA LEU A 25 -6.32 2.31 -6.96
C LEU A 25 -6.34 2.31 -8.50
N ALA A 26 -5.32 2.86 -9.15
CA ALA A 26 -5.21 2.83 -10.61
C ALA A 26 -5.19 1.40 -11.16
N ASN A 27 -4.58 0.46 -10.45
CA ASN A 27 -4.60 -0.95 -10.80
C ASN A 27 -6.02 -1.54 -10.70
N ALA A 28 -6.70 -1.30 -9.58
CA ALA A 28 -8.06 -1.78 -9.35
C ALA A 28 -9.08 -1.18 -10.34
N PHE A 29 -8.97 0.12 -10.63
CA PHE A 29 -9.95 0.85 -11.45
C PHE A 29 -9.67 0.81 -12.96
N TRP A 30 -8.41 0.97 -13.36
CA TRP A 30 -8.07 1.31 -14.74
C TRP A 30 -7.38 0.17 -15.47
N LEU A 31 -6.36 -0.40 -14.85
CA LEU A 31 -5.49 -1.34 -15.52
C LEU A 31 -6.10 -2.74 -15.59
N LYS A 32 -7.04 -3.09 -14.67
CA LYS A 32 -7.67 -4.42 -14.56
C LYS A 32 -6.66 -5.53 -14.88
N ILE A 33 -5.45 -5.40 -14.33
CA ILE A 33 -4.40 -6.38 -14.60
C ILE A 33 -4.79 -7.64 -13.84
N GLU A 34 -5.43 -8.57 -14.54
CA GLU A 34 -5.75 -9.92 -14.06
C GLU A 34 -4.50 -10.80 -13.95
N SER A 35 -3.30 -10.23 -14.15
CA SER A 35 -2.05 -10.97 -14.03
C SER A 35 -1.77 -11.25 -12.55
N GLU A 36 -1.94 -12.51 -12.15
CA GLU A 36 -1.62 -13.06 -10.82
C GLU A 36 -0.23 -12.64 -10.32
N VAL A 37 0.70 -12.40 -11.24
CA VAL A 37 2.07 -11.94 -10.97
C VAL A 37 2.10 -10.61 -10.23
N VAL A 38 1.16 -9.69 -10.51
CA VAL A 38 1.09 -8.38 -9.86
C VAL A 38 0.75 -8.52 -8.38
N TYR A 39 -0.12 -9.46 -8.04
CA TYR A 39 -0.50 -9.75 -6.66
C TYR A 39 0.64 -10.36 -5.84
N VAL A 40 1.67 -10.91 -6.48
CA VAL A 40 2.87 -11.44 -5.82
C VAL A 40 3.97 -10.39 -5.72
N ILE A 41 4.23 -9.66 -6.81
CA ILE A 41 5.34 -8.69 -6.87
C ILE A 41 5.04 -7.45 -6.04
N LEU A 42 3.81 -6.94 -6.04
CA LEU A 42 3.50 -5.72 -5.30
C LEU A 42 3.58 -5.84 -3.78
N PRO A 43 3.12 -6.92 -3.11
CA PRO A 43 3.35 -7.03 -1.66
C PRO A 43 4.83 -7.13 -1.32
N ILE A 44 5.67 -7.71 -2.19
CA ILE A 44 7.12 -7.67 -2.01
C ILE A 44 7.63 -6.22 -2.07
N ILE A 45 7.25 -5.46 -3.11
CA ILE A 45 7.60 -4.03 -3.23
C ILE A 45 7.08 -3.25 -2.01
N TRP A 46 5.87 -3.58 -1.53
CA TRP A 46 5.27 -2.96 -0.36
C TRP A 46 6.09 -3.19 0.90
N ILE A 47 6.44 -4.45 1.21
CA ILE A 47 7.28 -4.80 2.37
C ILE A 47 8.64 -4.11 2.29
N PHE A 48 9.25 -4.05 1.10
CA PHE A 48 10.50 -3.32 0.89
C PHE A 48 10.33 -1.82 1.13
N THR A 49 9.23 -1.22 0.67
CA THR A 49 8.94 0.20 0.87
C THR A 49 8.67 0.49 2.35
N GLU A 50 7.91 -0.36 3.03
CA GLU A 50 7.60 -0.24 4.45
C GLU A 50 8.88 -0.28 5.30
N ARG A 51 9.81 -1.22 5.01
CA ARG A 51 11.13 -1.29 5.65
C ARG A 51 12.04 -0.13 5.31
N HIS A 52 12.12 0.28 4.04
CA HIS A 52 13.06 1.30 3.60
C HIS A 52 12.66 2.71 4.03
N PHE A 53 11.36 3.01 4.03
CA PHE A 53 10.84 4.34 4.36
C PHE A 53 10.31 4.46 5.79
N LYS A 54 10.41 3.40 6.61
CA LYS A 54 9.89 3.35 7.98
C LYS A 54 8.44 3.85 8.05
N ILE A 55 7.60 3.31 7.17
CA ILE A 55 6.19 3.68 7.15
C ILE A 55 5.57 3.20 8.47
N ASP A 56 4.87 4.10 9.17
CA ASP A 56 4.23 3.76 10.43
C ASP A 56 3.20 2.66 10.24
N THR A 57 3.32 1.59 11.04
CA THR A 57 2.43 0.43 11.06
C THR A 57 0.95 0.83 11.18
N LYS A 58 0.67 1.92 11.91
CA LYS A 58 -0.68 2.48 12.06
C LYS A 58 -1.25 2.95 10.72
N ILE A 59 -0.45 3.59 9.88
CA ILE A 59 -0.87 4.11 8.57
C ILE A 59 -1.19 2.93 7.64
N THR A 60 -0.36 1.89 7.64
CA THR A 60 -0.59 0.65 6.88
C THR A 60 -1.92 0.00 7.27
N ILE A 61 -2.21 -0.13 8.56
CA ILE A 61 -3.49 -0.71 9.04
C ILE A 61 -4.69 0.18 8.69
N ILE A 62 -4.59 1.49 8.90
CA ILE A 62 -5.67 2.43 8.55
C ILE A 62 -5.97 2.37 7.05
N SER A 63 -4.94 2.28 6.20
CA SER A 63 -5.14 2.12 4.76
C SER A 63 -5.76 0.76 4.40
N GLY A 64 -5.34 -0.32 5.05
CA GLY A 64 -5.98 -1.63 4.88
C GLY A 64 -7.47 -1.59 5.24
N LEU A 65 -7.84 -0.94 6.34
CA LEU A 65 -9.25 -0.73 6.73
C LEU A 65 -10.01 0.14 5.72
N PHE A 66 -9.38 1.18 5.19
CA PHE A 66 -9.95 2.02 4.14
C PHE A 66 -10.26 1.22 2.87
N PHE A 67 -9.33 0.38 2.41
CA PHE A 67 -9.54 -0.52 1.27
C PHE A 67 -10.62 -1.56 1.54
N LEU A 68 -10.74 -2.05 2.78
CA LEU A 68 -11.78 -3.00 3.18
C LEU A 68 -13.18 -2.35 3.17
N PHE A 69 -13.27 -1.10 3.63
CA PHE A 69 -14.50 -0.32 3.53
C PHE A 69 -14.88 -0.05 2.07
N LEU A 70 -13.90 0.36 1.25
CA LEU A 70 -14.09 0.51 -0.20
C LEU A 70 -14.56 -0.79 -0.86
N CYS A 71 -13.98 -1.94 -0.51
CA CYS A 71 -14.44 -3.24 -0.97
C CYS A 71 -15.92 -3.46 -0.65
N ALA A 72 -16.37 -3.19 0.58
CA ALA A 72 -17.77 -3.36 0.96
C ALA A 72 -18.71 -2.48 0.13
N VAL A 73 -18.29 -1.25 -0.18
CA VAL A 73 -19.06 -0.33 -1.05
C VAL A 73 -19.10 -0.83 -2.50
N PHE A 74 -17.97 -1.30 -3.03
CA PHE A 74 -17.87 -1.75 -4.42
C PHE A 74 -18.44 -3.14 -4.68
N MET A 75 -18.63 -3.96 -3.66
CA MET A 75 -19.26 -5.29 -3.77
C MET A 75 -20.68 -5.21 -4.34
N LEU A 76 -21.38 -4.09 -4.15
CA LEU A 76 -22.71 -3.83 -4.69
C LEU A 76 -22.72 -3.41 -6.17
N ILE A 77 -21.55 -3.05 -6.72
CA ILE A 77 -21.42 -2.43 -8.05
C ILE A 77 -20.61 -3.31 -9.00
N ASN A 78 -19.50 -3.89 -8.52
CA ASN A 78 -18.58 -4.66 -9.34
C ASN A 78 -17.77 -5.66 -8.48
N GLU A 79 -18.13 -6.94 -8.55
CA GLU A 79 -17.49 -8.01 -7.78
C GLU A 79 -16.00 -8.17 -8.11
N THR A 80 -15.60 -8.01 -9.38
CA THR A 80 -14.19 -8.11 -9.79
C THR A 80 -13.36 -7.02 -9.13
N LEU A 81 -13.87 -5.79 -9.10
CA LEU A 81 -13.19 -4.65 -8.49
C LEU A 81 -13.15 -4.77 -6.95
N ALA A 82 -14.24 -5.25 -6.35
CA ALA A 82 -14.31 -5.57 -4.94
C ALA A 82 -13.28 -6.64 -4.53
N SER A 83 -13.15 -7.72 -5.32
CA SER A 83 -12.16 -8.76 -5.05
C SER A 83 -10.71 -8.24 -5.11
N GLY A 84 -10.41 -7.34 -6.05
CA GLY A 84 -9.11 -6.68 -6.13
C GLY A 84 -8.82 -5.80 -4.91
N LEU A 85 -9.80 -4.99 -4.49
CA LEU A 85 -9.69 -4.16 -3.28
C LEU A 85 -9.59 -5.01 -2.00
N ALA A 86 -10.28 -6.15 -1.93
CA ALA A 86 -10.18 -7.09 -0.82
C ALA A 86 -8.78 -7.70 -0.71
N ALA A 87 -8.17 -8.08 -1.84
CA ALA A 87 -6.80 -8.58 -1.87
C ALA A 87 -5.81 -7.51 -1.36
N TRP A 88 -5.97 -6.25 -1.78
CA TRP A 88 -5.17 -5.14 -1.27
C TRP A 88 -5.37 -4.90 0.22
N ALA A 89 -6.62 -4.87 0.68
CA ALA A 89 -6.94 -4.72 2.09
C ALA A 89 -6.29 -5.82 2.93
N PHE A 90 -6.39 -7.08 2.48
CA PHE A 90 -5.79 -8.22 3.15
C PHE A 90 -4.27 -8.13 3.23
N LEU A 91 -3.59 -7.80 2.12
CA LEU A 91 -2.13 -7.65 2.09
C LEU A 91 -1.64 -6.53 3.01
N LEU A 92 -2.33 -5.38 3.02
CA LEU A 92 -1.98 -4.24 3.87
C LEU A 92 -2.19 -4.57 5.35
N LEU A 93 -3.33 -5.16 5.69
CA LEU A 93 -3.60 -5.59 7.07
C LEU A 93 -2.61 -6.65 7.51
N LEU A 94 -2.31 -7.65 6.68
CA LEU A 94 -1.36 -8.70 7.01
C LEU A 94 0.06 -8.15 7.19
N SER A 95 0.51 -7.26 6.30
CA SER A 95 1.81 -6.57 6.42
C SER A 95 1.87 -5.75 7.72
N GLY A 96 0.88 -4.90 7.97
CA GLY A 96 0.83 -4.08 9.19
C GLY A 96 0.77 -4.92 10.46
N THR A 97 0.02 -6.02 10.46
CA THR A 97 -0.09 -6.90 11.63
C THR A 97 1.22 -7.66 11.86
N ALA A 98 1.87 -8.16 10.80
CA ALA A 98 3.17 -8.80 10.88
C ALA A 98 4.23 -7.84 11.42
N THR A 99 4.31 -6.62 10.87
CA THR A 99 5.23 -5.58 11.34
C THR A 99 5.01 -5.26 12.82
N MET A 100 3.76 -5.19 13.28
CA MET A 100 3.44 -4.98 14.70
C MET A 100 3.95 -6.13 15.58
N ILE A 101 3.76 -7.38 15.17
CA ILE A 101 4.22 -8.56 15.91
C ILE A 101 5.75 -8.63 15.96
N PHE A 102 6.43 -8.38 14.83
CA PHE A 102 7.89 -8.46 14.75
C PHE A 102 8.60 -7.27 15.39
N GLN A 103 8.04 -6.06 15.33
CA GLN A 103 8.58 -4.91 16.09
C GLN A 103 8.47 -5.15 17.59
N LYS A 104 7.33 -5.68 18.07
CA LYS A 104 7.12 -6.01 19.48
C LYS A 104 8.06 -7.09 20.00
N ARG A 105 8.66 -7.90 19.12
CA ARG A 105 9.62 -8.96 19.45
C ARG A 105 11.07 -8.48 19.56
N ALA A 106 11.38 -7.28 19.05
CA ALA A 106 12.72 -6.70 19.09
C ALA A 106 12.97 -5.79 20.31
N GLU A 107 11.94 -5.56 21.13
CA GLU A 107 12.00 -4.78 22.37
C GLU A 107 12.09 -5.66 23.64
N PHE A 108 12.17 -6.98 23.49
CA PHE A 108 12.44 -7.96 24.55
C PHE A 108 13.81 -8.59 24.38
#